data_AF-A0A2H0G6G3-F1
#
_entry.id   AF-A0A2H0G6G3-F1
#
_cell.length_a   1.000
_cell.length_b   1.000
_cell.length_c   1.000
_cell.angle_alpha   90.00
_cell.angle_beta   90.00
_cell.angle_gamma   90.00
#
_symmetry.space_group_name_H-M   'P 1'
#
loop_
_entity.id
_entity.type
_entity.pdbx_description
1 polymer ?
#
loop_
_entity_poly.entity_id
_entity_poly.type
_entity_poly.pdbx_seq_one_letter_code
_entity_poly.pdbx_strand_id
1 'polypeptide(L)'
;FILYENGNVYKRDFTYNRDVFRKQLTDIERDYFLEKINEMGLEGMDINQPGNMSYYLEIKQGEQSINKIIWGAHSYYPDKKLEAFHKEFFEKLASLE
;
A
#
# COMPACT_ATOMS: atom_id res chain seq x y z
N PHE A 1 2.96 1.93 3.01
CA PHE A 1 2.29 3.16 2.55
C PHE A 1 0.78 3.04 2.74
N ILE A 2 0.11 4.18 2.79
CA ILE A 2 -1.35 4.30 2.85
C ILE A 2 -1.77 5.07 1.60
N LEU A 3 -2.60 4.46 0.76
CA LEU A 3 -3.19 5.08 -0.43
C LEU A 3 -4.65 5.40 -0.14
N TYR A 4 -5.01 6.68 -0.23
CA TYR A 4 -6.40 7.10 -0.22
C TYR A 4 -6.95 7.10 -1.64
N GLU A 5 -8.25 6.82 -1.79
CA GLU A 5 -8.95 6.86 -3.08
C GLU A 5 -8.83 8.21 -3.78
N ASN A 6 -8.69 9.30 -3.05
CA ASN A 6 -8.46 10.63 -3.64
C ASN A 6 -7.03 10.81 -4.19
N GLY A 7 -6.17 9.78 -4.13
CA GLY A 7 -4.79 9.81 -4.60
C GLY A 7 -3.78 10.33 -3.58
N ASN A 8 -4.19 10.69 -2.36
CA ASN A 8 -3.25 11.05 -1.31
C ASN A 8 -2.49 9.83 -0.82
N VAL A 9 -1.17 9.96 -0.73
CA VAL A 9 -0.27 8.90 -0.25
C VAL A 9 0.41 9.34 1.04
N TYR A 10 0.33 8.48 2.05
CA TYR A 10 1.00 8.66 3.33
C TYR A 10 1.98 7.51 3.59
N LYS A 11 3.01 7.79 4.38
CA LYS A 11 3.87 6.77 4.96
C LYS A 11 3.57 6.66 6.45
N ARG A 12 3.24 5.45 6.91
CA ARG A 12 3.12 5.14 8.34
C ARG A 12 4.51 5.24 8.98
N ASP A 13 4.62 6.10 9.98
CA ASP A 13 5.75 6.22 10.88
C ASP A 13 5.41 5.41 12.14
N PHE A 14 5.99 4.21 12.23
CA PHE A 14 5.71 3.28 13.33
C PHE A 14 6.34 3.72 14.66
N THR A 15 7.40 4.54 14.63
CA THR A 15 8.07 5.03 15.85
C THR A 15 7.18 6.00 16.60
N TYR A 16 6.53 6.92 15.88
CA TYR A 16 5.66 7.95 16.46
C TYR A 16 4.17 7.67 16.25
N ASN A 17 3.84 6.51 15.69
CA ASN A 17 2.49 6.07 15.37
C ASN A 17 1.66 7.14 14.64
N ARG A 18 2.21 7.70 13.57
CA ARG A 18 1.58 8.77 12.79
C ARG A 18 1.68 8.52 11.29
N ASP A 19 0.81 9.18 10.54
CA ASP A 19 0.81 9.14 9.08
C ASP A 19 1.44 10.42 8.54
N VAL A 20 2.55 10.26 7.82
CA VAL A 20 3.30 11.38 7.24
C VAL A 20 2.90 11.49 5.78
N PHE A 21 2.31 12.63 5.41
CA PHE A 21 1.98 12.92 4.02
C PHE A 21 3.24 12.82 3.14
N ARG A 22 3.11 12.15 2.00
CA ARG A 22 4.20 11.98 1.04
C ARG A 22 3.93 12.73 -0.25
N LYS A 23 2.78 12.48 -0.88
CA LYS A 23 2.47 13.02 -2.20
C LYS A 23 0.98 12.88 -2.51
N GLN A 24 0.50 13.76 -3.39
CA GLN A 24 -0.74 13.60 -4.14
C GLN A 24 -0.42 12.99 -5.51
N LEU A 25 -1.00 11.83 -5.82
CA LEU A 25 -0.93 11.21 -7.14
C LEU A 25 -1.71 12.03 -8.17
N THR A 26 -1.26 12.02 -9.42
CA THR A 26 -2.08 12.51 -10.54
C THR A 26 -3.30 11.61 -10.73
N ASP A 27 -4.35 12.11 -11.39
CA ASP A 27 -5.55 11.29 -11.67
C ASP A 27 -5.20 10.00 -12.42
N ILE A 28 -4.28 10.08 -13.39
CA ILE A 28 -3.81 8.92 -14.16
C ILE A 28 -3.09 7.90 -13.27
N GLU A 29 -2.19 8.35 -12.39
CA GLU A 29 -1.48 7.45 -11.47
C GLU A 29 -2.43 6.83 -10.45
N ARG A 30 -3.36 7.62 -9.91
CA ARG A 30 -4.39 7.16 -8.98
C ARG A 30 -5.22 6.06 -9.63
N ASP A 31 -5.82 6.32 -10.78
CA ASP A 31 -6.71 5.39 -11.47
C ASP A 31 -5.96 4.11 -11.82
N TYR A 32 -4.72 4.24 -12.31
CA TYR A 32 -3.84 3.09 -12.58
C TYR A 32 -3.65 2.19 -11.35
N PHE A 33 -3.33 2.75 -10.18
CA PHE A 33 -3.10 1.94 -8.99
C PHE A 33 -4.39 1.34 -8.43
N LEU A 34 -5.49 2.08 -8.46
CA LEU A 34 -6.80 1.60 -7.99
C LEU A 34 -7.35 0.47 -8.87
N GLU A 35 -7.27 0.60 -10.20
CA GLU A 35 -7.65 -0.46 -11.13
C GLU A 35 -6.80 -1.71 -10.89
N LYS A 36 -5.48 -1.55 -10.74
CA LYS A 36 -4.57 -2.69 -10.50
C LYS A 36 -4.88 -3.41 -9.18
N ILE A 37 -5.27 -2.69 -8.13
CA ILE A 37 -5.74 -3.28 -6.87
C ILE A 37 -6.99 -4.13 -7.09
N ASN A 38 -7.96 -3.61 -7.84
CA ASN A 38 -9.21 -4.30 -8.17
C ASN A 38 -8.95 -5.54 -9.03
N GLU A 39 -8.12 -5.44 -10.07
CA GLU A 39 -7.77 -6.56 -10.96
C GLU A 39 -7.04 -7.70 -10.23
N MET A 40 -6.24 -7.37 -9.22
CA MET A 40 -5.56 -8.37 -8.39
C MET A 40 -6.50 -9.02 -7.36
N GLY A 41 -7.73 -8.50 -7.20
CA GLY A 41 -8.66 -8.97 -6.16
C GLY A 41 -8.13 -8.73 -4.76
N LEU A 42 -7.31 -7.69 -4.56
CA LEU A 42 -6.81 -7.33 -3.24
C LEU A 42 -7.87 -6.61 -2.40
N GLU A 43 -8.95 -6.13 -3.03
CA GLU A 43 -10.08 -5.50 -2.34
C GLU A 43 -10.70 -6.44 -1.30
N GLY A 44 -10.83 -5.96 -0.06
CA GLY A 44 -11.29 -6.71 1.09
C GLY A 44 -10.26 -7.70 1.68
N MET A 45 -9.03 -7.77 1.16
CA MET A 45 -7.98 -8.60 1.76
C MET A 45 -7.42 -7.96 3.02
N ASP A 46 -7.50 -8.70 4.13
CA ASP A 46 -6.75 -8.41 5.36
C ASP A 46 -5.67 -9.49 5.52
N ILE A 47 -4.41 -9.09 5.33
CA ILE A 47 -3.24 -9.95 5.51
C ILE A 47 -2.44 -9.38 6.68
N ASN A 48 -2.24 -10.21 7.71
CA ASN A 48 -1.49 -9.82 8.90
C ASN A 48 -0.43 -10.86 9.24
N GLN A 49 0.70 -10.82 8.52
CA GLN A 49 1.83 -11.75 8.66
C GLN A 49 3.17 -10.99 8.81
N PRO A 50 3.35 -10.16 9.86
CA PRO A 50 4.55 -9.36 10.04
C PRO A 50 5.78 -10.21 10.39
N GLY A 51 6.96 -9.74 9.96
CA GLY A 51 8.27 -10.24 10.38
C GLY A 51 9.22 -9.12 10.79
N ASN A 52 10.48 -9.45 11.06
CA ASN A 52 11.51 -8.48 11.48
C ASN A 52 11.67 -7.32 10.48
N MET A 53 11.54 -7.60 9.18
CA MET A 53 11.32 -6.59 8.15
C MET A 53 9.95 -6.86 7.53
N SER A 54 9.04 -5.90 7.69
CA SER A 54 7.67 -6.00 7.17
C SER A 54 7.39 -4.95 6.13
N TYR A 55 6.67 -5.35 5.10
CA TYR A 55 6.05 -4.47 4.12
C TYR A 55 4.63 -4.14 4.58
N TYR A 56 4.17 -2.95 4.22
CA TYR A 56 2.89 -2.41 4.66
C TYR A 56 2.21 -1.71 3.50
N LEU A 57 0.99 -2.12 3.19
CA LEU A 57 0.08 -1.44 2.28
C LEU A 57 -1.29 -1.34 2.93
N GLU A 58 -1.84 -0.13 2.96
CA GLU A 58 -3.21 0.11 3.40
C GLU A 58 -3.93 0.96 2.35
N ILE A 59 -5.17 0.61 2.05
CA ILE A 59 -6.02 1.36 1.11
C ILE A 59 -7.23 1.87 1.88
N LYS A 60 -7.52 3.16 1.74
CA LYS A 60 -8.58 3.84 2.47
C LYS A 60 -9.58 4.54 1.57
N GLN A 61 -10.85 4.36 1.89
CA GLN A 61 -11.98 5.11 1.39
C GLN A 61 -12.52 6.00 2.51
N GLY A 62 -12.25 7.31 2.41
CA GLY A 62 -12.50 8.22 3.52
C GLY A 62 -11.73 7.79 4.77
N GLU A 63 -12.46 7.55 5.86
CA GLU A 63 -11.88 7.07 7.13
C GLU A 63 -11.81 5.54 7.24
N GLN A 64 -12.45 4.81 6.33
CA GLN A 64 -12.52 3.35 6.37
C GLN A 64 -11.32 2.73 5.64
N SER A 65 -10.66 1.77 6.30
CA SER A 65 -9.65 0.93 5.67
C SER A 65 -10.36 -0.19 4.92
N ILE A 66 -10.25 -0.19 3.60
CA ILE A 66 -10.78 -1.26 2.74
C ILE A 66 -9.84 -2.46 2.78
N ASN A 67 -8.53 -2.19 2.70
CA ASN A 67 -7.50 -3.22 2.71
C ASN A 67 -6.42 -2.86 3.71
N LYS A 68 -5.94 -3.87 4.45
CA LYS A 68 -4.74 -3.75 5.27
C LYS A 68 -3.89 -5.00 5.05
N ILE A 69 -2.72 -4.78 4.45
CA ILE A 69 -1.85 -5.87 4.02
C ILE A 69 -0.47 -5.63 4.63
N ILE A 70 -0.09 -6.55 5.51
CA ILE A 70 1.19 -6.58 6.21
C ILE A 70 1.80 -7.96 6.02
N TRP A 71 3.01 -8.01 5.45
CA TRP A 71 3.74 -9.26 5.25
C TRP A 71 5.25 -9.05 5.46
N GLY A 72 5.96 -10.15 5.70
CA GLY A 72 7.40 -10.13 6.00
C GLY A 72 7.85 -11.27 6.92
N ALA A 73 6.91 -12.04 7.47
CA ALA A 73 7.22 -13.27 8.18
C ALA A 73 7.98 -14.24 7.28
N HIS A 74 9.04 -14.86 7.80
CA HIS A 74 9.86 -15.82 7.03
C HIS A 74 9.07 -17.05 6.55
N SER A 75 7.96 -17.37 7.24
CA SER A 75 7.06 -18.48 6.92
C SER A 75 5.90 -18.10 5.99
N TYR A 76 5.78 -16.84 5.59
CA TYR A 76 4.69 -16.37 4.73
C TYR A 76 5.24 -15.83 3.42
N TYR A 77 4.82 -16.44 2.32
CA TYR A 77 5.17 -16.02 0.96
C TYR A 77 3.95 -15.36 0.33
N PRO A 78 3.92 -14.03 0.19
CA PRO A 78 2.81 -13.34 -0.47
C PRO A 78 2.68 -13.75 -1.94
N ASP A 79 1.52 -13.48 -2.54
CA ASP A 79 1.36 -13.61 -3.99
C ASP A 79 2.40 -12.73 -4.71
N LYS A 80 3.05 -13.26 -5.75
CA LYS A 80 4.01 -12.51 -6.58
C LYS A 80 3.39 -11.24 -7.17
N LYS A 81 2.08 -11.23 -7.43
CA LYS A 81 1.36 -10.03 -7.89
C LYS A 81 1.39 -8.92 -6.85
N LEU A 82 1.20 -9.25 -5.57
CA LEU A 82 1.26 -8.31 -4.44
C LEU A 82 2.69 -7.77 -4.25
N GLU A 83 3.71 -8.63 -4.34
CA GLU A 83 5.11 -8.19 -4.27
C GLU A 83 5.46 -7.23 -5.41
N ALA A 84 5.08 -7.59 -6.64
CA ALA A 84 5.32 -6.76 -7.82
C ALA A 84 4.60 -5.41 -7.72
N PHE A 85 3.35 -5.40 -7.28
CA PHE A 85 2.59 -4.18 -7.06
C PHE A 85 3.26 -3.29 -6.02
N HIS A 86 3.63 -3.84 -4.86
CA HIS A 86 4.26 -3.05 -3.79
C HIS A 86 5.60 -2.47 -4.25
N LYS A 87 6.40 -3.25 -4.97
CA LYS A 87 7.68 -2.79 -5.54
C LYS A 87 7.46 -1.64 -6.51
N GLU A 88 6.55 -1.79 -7.47
CA GLU A 88 6.25 -0.73 -8.45
C GLU A 88 5.70 0.53 -7.79
N PHE A 89 4.76 0.36 -6.85
CA PHE A 89 4.20 1.48 -6.09
C PHE A 89 5.30 2.23 -5.33
N PHE A 90 6.21 1.49 -4.69
CA PHE A 90 7.36 2.08 -4.01
C PHE A 90 8.31 2.79 -4.97
N GLU A 91 8.68 2.17 -6.08
CA GLU A 91 9.58 2.75 -7.08
C GLU A 91 9.01 4.04 -7.67
N LYS A 92 7.71 4.07 -8.00
CA LYS A 92 7.00 5.27 -8.46
C LYS A 92 7.01 6.40 -7.43
N LEU A 93 6.90 6.07 -6.15
CA LEU A 93 6.95 7.07 -5.07
C LEU A 93 8.38 7.55 -4.80
N ALA A 94 9.37 6.67 -4.93
CA ALA A 94 10.78 6.98 -4.69
C ALA A 94 11.43 7.74 -5.85
N SER A 95 11.02 7.50 -7.09
CA SER A 95 11.58 8.15 -8.29
C SER A 95 11.18 9.63 -8.44
N LEU A 96 10.38 10.15 -7.53
CA LEU A 96 9.82 11.51 -7.58
C LEU A 96 10.24 12.35 -6.36
N GLU A 97 11.14 11.83 -5.52
CA GLU A 97 11.98 12.60 -4.57
C GLU A 97 13.22 13.14 -5.31
#